data_AF-C1LGZ9-F1
#
_entry.id   AF-C1LGZ9-F1
#
_cell.length_a   1.000
_cell.length_b   1.000
_cell.length_c   1.000
_cell.angle_alpha   90.00
_cell.angle_beta   90.00
_cell.angle_gamma   90.00
#
_symmetry.space_group_name_H-M   'P 1'
#
loop_
_entity.id
_entity.type
_entity.pdbx_description
1 polymer ?
#
loop_
_entity_poly.entity_id
_entity_poly.type
_entity_poly.pdbx_seq_one_letter_code
_entity_poly.pdbx_strand_id
1 'polypeptide(L)'
;MSSSSSSSLLYINVLLLVLIHSSLQTRILSDEITNATRELTQVQGLKSEYQQNLTTSENNYYDLFYNLIDKQSSVEEELEEFEDCQTEVNLKKFGNRFLTNLNKFQEELRINHPEHSEKIIKELNKDIVNMEKHLEKLENEKVIGLCDEPENIDSNDLAKLSELLLKYIEDDYHIALYTLKEEHLSELIKILKNSAEKNSVK
;
A
#
# COMPACT_ATOMS: atom_id res chain seq x y z
N MET A 1 -2.11 -64.09 -31.96
CA MET A 1 -2.46 -62.66 -32.18
C MET A 1 -2.86 -62.04 -30.85
N SER A 2 -1.94 -61.53 -30.03
CA SER A 2 -2.32 -60.76 -28.83
C SER A 2 -1.14 -59.93 -28.30
N SER A 3 -0.87 -58.75 -28.86
CA SER A 3 -0.05 -57.74 -28.18
C SER A 3 -0.36 -56.35 -28.75
N SER A 4 -1.49 -55.76 -28.35
CA SER A 4 -1.80 -54.36 -28.69
C SER A 4 -2.51 -53.60 -27.56
N SER A 5 -2.96 -54.29 -26.51
CA SER A 5 -3.82 -53.67 -25.48
C SER A 5 -3.07 -52.85 -24.41
N SER A 6 -1.75 -52.99 -24.29
CA SER A 6 -0.96 -52.30 -23.24
C SER A 6 -0.69 -50.83 -23.57
N SER A 7 -0.42 -50.51 -24.84
CA SER A 7 -0.06 -49.15 -25.28
C SER A 7 -1.26 -48.19 -25.29
N SER A 8 -2.45 -48.68 -25.62
CA SER A 8 -3.68 -47.86 -25.65
C SER A 8 -4.17 -47.50 -24.24
N LEU A 9 -4.07 -48.43 -23.28
CA LEU A 9 -4.40 -48.18 -21.88
C LEU A 9 -3.46 -47.16 -21.22
N LEU A 10 -2.15 -47.26 -21.52
CA LEU A 10 -1.15 -46.30 -21.05
C LEU A 10 -1.39 -44.90 -21.64
N TYR A 11 -1.73 -44.82 -22.93
CA TYR A 11 -2.06 -43.58 -23.61
C TYR A 11 -3.32 -42.91 -23.02
N ILE A 12 -4.37 -43.68 -22.76
CA ILE A 12 -5.61 -43.19 -22.14
C ILE A 12 -5.34 -42.65 -20.72
N ASN A 13 -4.55 -43.37 -19.91
CA ASN A 13 -4.22 -42.93 -18.56
C ASN A 13 -3.38 -41.64 -18.55
N VAL A 14 -2.43 -41.50 -19.48
CA VAL A 14 -1.63 -40.28 -19.64
C VAL A 14 -2.52 -39.10 -20.06
N LEU A 15 -3.42 -39.30 -21.03
CA LEU A 15 -4.39 -38.27 -21.45
C LEU A 15 -5.30 -37.84 -20.32
N LEU A 16 -5.83 -38.78 -19.52
CA LEU A 16 -6.66 -38.49 -18.36
C LEU A 16 -5.92 -37.67 -17.30
N LEU A 17 -4.66 -38.02 -17.01
CA LEU A 17 -3.81 -37.25 -16.10
C LEU A 17 -3.57 -35.82 -16.61
N VAL A 18 -3.30 -35.65 -17.91
CA VAL A 18 -3.13 -34.33 -18.53
C VAL A 18 -4.42 -33.50 -18.41
N LEU A 19 -5.58 -34.09 -18.71
CA LEU A 19 -6.87 -33.39 -18.61
C LEU A 19 -7.23 -33.01 -17.17
N ILE A 20 -7.03 -33.92 -16.21
CA ILE A 20 -7.23 -33.65 -14.79
C ILE A 20 -6.30 -32.53 -14.32
N HIS A 21 -5.03 -32.57 -14.72
CA HIS A 21 -4.06 -31.53 -14.35
C HIS A 21 -4.44 -30.17 -14.95
N SER A 22 -4.77 -30.11 -16.25
CA SER A 22 -5.19 -28.86 -16.92
C SER A 22 -6.45 -28.27 -16.30
N SER A 23 -7.46 -29.10 -16.00
CA SER A 23 -8.70 -28.64 -15.36
C SER A 23 -8.47 -28.14 -13.93
N LEU A 24 -7.62 -28.81 -13.15
CA LEU A 24 -7.27 -28.37 -11.80
C LEU A 24 -6.50 -27.04 -11.84
N GLN A 25 -5.56 -26.90 -12.77
CA GLN A 25 -4.78 -25.67 -12.95
C GLN A 25 -5.65 -24.49 -13.39
N THR A 26 -6.65 -24.74 -14.25
CA THR A 26 -7.61 -23.71 -14.67
C THR A 26 -8.45 -23.22 -13.50
N ARG A 27 -8.90 -24.14 -12.64
CA ARG A 27 -9.67 -23.80 -11.44
C ARG A 27 -8.84 -22.99 -10.44
N ILE A 28 -7.62 -23.42 -10.15
CA ILE A 28 -6.70 -22.72 -9.23
C ILE A 28 -6.48 -21.28 -9.71
N LEU A 29 -6.16 -21.09 -11.00
CA LEU A 29 -5.95 -19.76 -11.57
C LEU A 29 -7.21 -18.88 -11.49
N SER A 30 -8.40 -19.45 -11.69
CA SER A 30 -9.66 -18.71 -11.55
C SER A 30 -9.89 -18.24 -10.11
N ASP A 31 -9.59 -19.09 -9.13
CA ASP A 31 -9.73 -18.77 -7.71
C ASP A 31 -8.72 -17.68 -7.30
N GLU A 32 -7.47 -17.77 -7.77
CA GLU A 32 -6.44 -16.74 -7.55
C GLU A 32 -6.80 -15.38 -8.16
N ILE A 33 -7.30 -15.36 -9.41
CA ILE A 33 -7.77 -14.13 -10.07
C ILE A 33 -8.91 -13.50 -9.25
N THR A 34 -9.84 -14.32 -8.77
CA THR A 34 -10.98 -13.86 -7.97
C THR A 34 -10.50 -13.27 -6.65
N ASN A 35 -9.55 -13.94 -5.97
CA ASN A 35 -8.99 -13.45 -4.71
C ASN A 35 -8.25 -12.12 -4.90
N ALA A 36 -7.35 -12.03 -5.88
CA ALA A 36 -6.62 -10.80 -6.16
C ALA A 36 -7.56 -9.64 -6.56
N THR A 37 -8.62 -9.92 -7.33
CA THR A 37 -9.64 -8.91 -7.71
C THR A 37 -10.43 -8.41 -6.50
N ARG A 38 -10.76 -9.30 -5.56
CA ARG A 38 -11.43 -8.94 -4.31
C ARG A 38 -10.54 -8.03 -3.46
N GLU A 39 -9.25 -8.39 -3.31
CA GLU A 39 -8.27 -7.57 -2.59
C GLU A 39 -8.09 -6.19 -3.25
N LEU A 40 -8.00 -6.14 -4.58
CA LEU A 40 -7.93 -4.88 -5.33
C LEU A 40 -9.14 -3.98 -5.05
N THR A 41 -10.34 -4.55 -5.06
CA THR A 41 -11.59 -3.81 -4.78
C THR A 41 -11.60 -3.25 -3.35
N GLN A 42 -11.10 -4.02 -2.38
CA GLN A 42 -10.97 -3.56 -1.00
C GLN A 42 -9.99 -2.40 -0.87
N VAL A 43 -8.81 -2.52 -1.51
CA VAL A 43 -7.79 -1.46 -1.54
C VAL A 43 -8.32 -0.18 -2.19
N GLN A 44 -9.04 -0.30 -3.31
CA GLN A 44 -9.66 0.84 -3.99
C GLN A 44 -10.74 1.52 -3.14
N GLY A 45 -11.56 0.73 -2.44
CA GLY A 45 -12.56 1.26 -1.50
C GLY A 45 -11.91 2.06 -0.38
N LEU A 46 -10.88 1.49 0.26
CA LEU A 46 -10.13 2.17 1.32
C LEU A 46 -9.45 3.44 0.81
N LYS A 47 -8.77 3.38 -0.34
CA LYS A 47 -8.17 4.55 -0.98
C LYS A 47 -9.20 5.66 -1.20
N SER A 48 -10.37 5.33 -1.73
CA SER A 48 -11.43 6.30 -1.98
C SER A 48 -11.96 6.94 -0.68
N GLU A 49 -12.10 6.15 0.38
CA GLU A 49 -12.49 6.66 1.70
C GLU A 49 -11.48 7.69 2.22
N TYR A 50 -10.18 7.38 2.19
CA TYR A 50 -9.15 8.33 2.61
C TYR A 50 -9.06 9.56 1.71
N GLN A 51 -9.24 9.41 0.39
CA GLN A 51 -9.28 10.55 -0.53
C GLN A 51 -10.45 11.51 -0.22
N GLN A 52 -11.61 10.97 0.19
CA GLN A 52 -12.75 11.81 0.61
C GLN A 52 -12.47 12.51 1.94
N ASN A 53 -11.79 11.82 2.85
CA ASN A 53 -11.43 12.38 4.16
C ASN A 53 -10.34 13.45 4.06
N LEU A 54 -9.38 13.31 3.14
CA LEU A 54 -8.22 14.22 2.99
C LEU A 54 -8.65 15.68 2.86
N THR A 55 -9.60 15.99 1.98
CA THR A 55 -10.10 17.36 1.81
C THR A 55 -10.67 17.91 3.12
N THR A 56 -11.33 17.06 3.92
CA THR A 56 -11.91 17.48 5.19
C THR A 56 -10.82 17.69 6.25
N SER A 57 -9.84 16.80 6.36
CA SER A 57 -8.74 16.95 7.31
C SER A 57 -7.84 18.12 6.97
N GLU A 58 -7.52 18.33 5.70
CA GLU A 58 -6.79 19.49 5.18
C GLU A 58 -7.50 20.80 5.50
N ASN A 59 -8.79 20.91 5.16
CA ASN A 59 -9.56 22.13 5.44
C ASN A 59 -9.63 22.41 6.95
N ASN A 60 -9.91 21.41 7.77
CA ASN A 60 -9.98 21.61 9.22
C ASN A 60 -8.65 22.09 9.80
N TYR A 61 -7.53 21.55 9.30
CA TYR A 61 -6.19 21.96 9.70
C TYR A 61 -5.94 23.43 9.34
N TYR A 62 -6.04 23.77 8.05
CA TYR A 62 -5.73 25.12 7.58
C TYR A 62 -6.71 26.16 8.12
N ASP A 63 -7.99 25.82 8.29
CA ASP A 63 -8.95 26.71 8.95
C ASP A 63 -8.48 27.07 10.36
N LEU A 64 -8.02 26.11 11.17
CA LEU A 64 -7.50 26.43 12.50
C LEU A 64 -6.18 27.20 12.42
N PHE A 65 -5.26 26.79 11.57
CA PHE A 65 -3.95 27.43 11.38
C PHE A 65 -4.10 28.93 11.08
N TYR A 66 -4.87 29.28 10.04
CA TYR A 66 -5.09 30.67 9.67
C TYR A 66 -5.93 31.45 10.70
N ASN A 67 -6.88 30.81 11.38
CA ASN A 67 -7.60 31.45 12.48
C ASN A 67 -6.68 31.85 13.65
N LEU A 68 -5.60 31.10 13.90
CA LEU A 68 -4.61 31.45 14.94
C LEU A 68 -3.76 32.64 14.49
N ILE A 69 -3.32 32.65 13.23
CA ILE A 69 -2.60 33.78 12.63
C ILE A 69 -3.47 35.05 12.63
N ASP A 70 -4.74 34.95 12.24
CA ASP A 70 -5.66 36.10 12.20
C ASP A 70 -5.90 36.71 13.59
N LYS A 71 -5.95 35.88 14.63
CA LYS A 71 -6.07 36.36 16.03
C LYS A 71 -4.81 37.07 16.50
N GLN A 72 -3.64 36.59 16.06
CA GLN A 72 -2.34 37.13 16.47
C GLN A 72 -1.30 36.95 15.37
N SER A 73 -1.19 37.92 14.46
CA SER A 73 -0.30 37.78 13.29
C SER A 73 1.19 37.70 13.66
N SER A 74 1.57 38.06 14.90
CA SER A 74 2.96 37.95 15.35
C SER A 74 3.44 36.52 15.59
N VAL A 75 2.55 35.52 15.61
CA VAL A 75 2.91 34.10 15.83
C VAL A 75 3.06 33.29 14.55
N GLU A 76 2.91 33.92 13.38
CA GLU A 76 2.95 33.25 12.07
C GLU A 76 4.24 32.44 11.87
N GLU A 77 5.40 33.07 12.07
CA GLU A 77 6.71 32.40 11.93
C GLU A 77 6.88 31.23 12.92
N GLU A 78 6.52 31.42 14.20
CA GLU A 78 6.58 30.36 15.22
C GLU A 78 5.62 29.18 14.90
N LEU A 79 4.46 29.47 14.32
CA LEU A 79 3.49 28.45 13.90
C LEU A 79 3.96 27.66 12.68
N GLU A 80 4.54 28.33 11.69
CA GLU A 80 5.14 27.68 10.51
C GLU A 80 6.30 26.77 10.93
N GLU A 81 7.20 27.24 11.80
CA GLU A 81 8.29 26.41 12.34
C GLU A 81 7.76 25.20 13.13
N PHE A 82 6.69 25.39 13.90
CA PHE A 82 6.03 24.30 14.62
C PHE A 82 5.38 23.28 13.66
N GLU A 83 4.67 23.74 12.62
CA GLU A 83 4.09 22.89 11.57
C GLU A 83 5.17 22.06 10.86
N ASP A 84 6.25 22.69 10.43
CA ASP A 84 7.35 22.05 9.73
C ASP A 84 7.96 20.95 10.61
N CYS A 85 8.27 21.27 11.87
CA CYS A 85 8.82 20.29 12.82
C CYS A 85 7.85 19.11 13.04
N GLN A 86 6.56 19.40 13.28
CA GLN A 86 5.57 18.36 13.52
C GLN A 86 5.35 17.48 12.28
N THR A 87 5.41 18.07 11.09
CA THR A 87 5.34 17.36 9.82
C THR A 87 6.51 16.40 9.69
N GLU A 88 7.75 16.85 9.92
CA GLU A 88 8.93 15.99 9.89
C GLU A 88 8.86 14.82 10.90
N VAL A 89 8.44 15.11 12.14
CA VAL A 89 8.27 14.09 13.20
C VAL A 89 7.26 13.04 12.76
N ASN A 90 6.11 13.47 12.23
CA ASN A 90 5.06 12.56 11.80
C ASN A 90 5.46 11.79 10.53
N LEU A 91 6.15 12.40 9.57
CA LEU A 91 6.66 11.71 8.38
C LEU A 91 7.60 10.55 8.74
N LYS A 92 8.48 10.72 9.74
CA LYS A 92 9.34 9.62 10.24
C LYS A 92 8.52 8.50 10.85
N LYS A 93 7.54 8.84 11.69
CA LYS A 93 6.63 7.88 12.34
C LYS A 93 5.82 7.08 11.30
N PHE A 94 5.20 7.77 10.35
CA PHE A 94 4.37 7.15 9.32
C PHE A 94 5.21 6.42 8.28
N GLY A 95 6.41 6.91 7.94
CA GLY A 95 7.34 6.21 7.05
C GLY A 95 7.71 4.81 7.54
N ASN A 96 8.05 4.68 8.83
CA ASN A 96 8.31 3.37 9.44
C ASN A 96 7.07 2.45 9.42
N ARG A 97 5.88 3.01 9.66
CA ARG A 97 4.60 2.30 9.53
C ARG A 97 4.34 1.89 8.07
N PHE A 98 4.72 2.72 7.10
CA PHE A 98 4.58 2.48 5.67
C PHE A 98 5.36 1.23 5.26
N LEU A 99 6.66 1.22 5.58
CA LEU A 99 7.55 0.10 5.31
C LEU A 99 7.04 -1.20 5.92
N THR A 100 6.57 -1.14 7.18
CA THR A 100 5.99 -2.30 7.85
C THR A 100 4.77 -2.85 7.08
N ASN A 101 3.89 -1.97 6.60
CA ASN A 101 2.71 -2.37 5.82
C ASN A 101 3.07 -2.92 4.44
N LEU A 102 4.08 -2.36 3.77
CA LEU A 102 4.56 -2.87 2.50
C LEU A 102 5.24 -4.23 2.65
N ASN A 103 6.05 -4.43 3.68
CA ASN A 103 6.67 -5.73 3.98
C ASN A 103 5.61 -6.80 4.26
N LYS A 104 4.57 -6.45 5.02
CA LYS A 104 3.42 -7.35 5.26
C LYS A 104 2.70 -7.69 3.95
N PHE A 105 2.41 -6.68 3.12
CA PHE A 105 1.76 -6.88 1.83
C PHE A 105 2.61 -7.76 0.89
N GLN A 106 3.92 -7.56 0.88
CA GLN A 106 4.84 -8.41 0.13
C GLN A 106 4.75 -9.88 0.57
N GLU A 107 4.67 -10.13 1.88
CA GLU A 107 4.54 -11.47 2.42
C GLU A 107 3.18 -12.11 2.09
N GLU A 108 2.10 -11.32 2.16
CA GLU A 108 0.77 -11.75 1.70
C GLU A 108 0.80 -12.16 0.22
N LEU A 109 1.49 -11.39 -0.65
CA LEU A 109 1.66 -11.75 -2.07
C LEU A 109 2.44 -13.07 -2.24
N ARG A 110 3.49 -13.31 -1.45
CA ARG A 110 4.26 -14.58 -1.49
C ARG A 110 3.41 -15.78 -1.12
N ILE A 111 2.61 -15.64 -0.06
CA ILE A 111 1.80 -16.73 0.48
C ILE A 111 0.61 -17.02 -0.45
N ASN A 112 -0.08 -15.97 -0.91
CA ASN A 112 -1.32 -16.12 -1.65
C ASN A 112 -1.10 -16.40 -3.14
N HIS A 113 0.05 -15.99 -3.70
CA HIS A 113 0.35 -16.07 -5.13
C HIS A 113 1.80 -16.54 -5.41
N PRO A 114 2.22 -17.71 -4.91
CA PRO A 114 3.63 -18.12 -4.91
C PRO A 114 4.23 -18.29 -6.32
N GLU A 115 3.43 -18.66 -7.33
CA GLU A 115 3.92 -18.90 -8.69
C GLU A 115 3.89 -17.65 -9.58
N HIS A 116 3.14 -16.60 -9.21
CA HIS A 116 2.86 -15.45 -10.08
C HIS A 116 3.28 -14.11 -9.48
N SER A 117 3.71 -14.07 -8.21
CA SER A 117 4.08 -12.84 -7.51
C SER A 117 5.54 -12.42 -7.69
N GLU A 118 6.45 -13.27 -8.21
CA GLU A 118 7.90 -13.01 -8.22
C GLU A 118 8.27 -11.66 -8.87
N LYS A 119 7.67 -11.35 -10.03
CA LYS A 119 7.89 -10.07 -10.72
C LYS A 119 7.40 -8.89 -9.87
N ILE A 120 6.21 -9.00 -9.29
CA ILE A 120 5.58 -7.96 -8.45
C ILE A 120 6.42 -7.70 -7.20
N ILE A 121 6.84 -8.76 -6.52
CA ILE A 121 7.70 -8.70 -5.34
C ILE A 121 9.02 -7.99 -5.65
N LYS A 122 9.60 -8.23 -6.83
CA LYS A 122 10.84 -7.57 -7.25
C LYS A 122 10.64 -6.06 -7.50
N GLU A 123 9.49 -5.67 -8.05
CA GLU A 123 9.14 -4.26 -8.23
C GLU A 123 8.86 -3.58 -6.89
N LEU A 124 8.00 -4.18 -6.06
CA LEU A 124 7.72 -3.71 -4.70
C LEU A 124 8.98 -3.58 -3.82
N ASN A 125 9.94 -4.51 -3.95
CA ASN A 125 11.23 -4.40 -3.26
C ASN A 125 12.02 -3.14 -3.64
N LYS A 126 11.95 -2.71 -4.91
CA LYS A 126 12.62 -1.46 -5.32
C LYS A 126 11.98 -0.26 -4.65
N ASP A 127 10.65 -0.25 -4.57
CA ASP A 127 9.90 0.81 -3.91
C ASP A 127 10.24 0.87 -2.42
N ILE A 128 10.25 -0.28 -1.74
CA ILE A 128 10.65 -0.42 -0.33
C ILE A 128 12.06 0.13 -0.11
N VAL A 129 13.04 -0.31 -0.89
CA VAL A 129 14.44 0.13 -0.75
C VAL A 129 14.60 1.64 -1.02
N ASN A 130 13.83 2.19 -1.96
CA ASN A 130 13.86 3.63 -2.22
C ASN A 130 13.29 4.43 -1.05
N MET A 131 12.20 3.93 -0.43
CA MET A 131 11.61 4.55 0.75
C MET A 131 12.51 4.43 1.98
N GLU A 132 13.14 3.28 2.21
CA GLU A 132 14.13 3.09 3.28
C GLU A 132 15.24 4.13 3.17
N LYS A 133 15.82 4.31 1.98
CA LYS A 133 16.85 5.34 1.74
C LYS A 133 16.36 6.77 1.97
N HIS A 134 15.08 7.04 1.70
CA HIS A 134 14.50 8.36 1.96
C HIS A 134 14.36 8.60 3.47
N LEU A 135 13.86 7.60 4.21
CA LEU A 135 13.70 7.68 5.66
C LEU A 135 15.05 7.76 6.39
N GLU A 136 16.05 7.00 5.95
CA GLU A 136 17.42 7.10 6.49
C GLU A 136 17.99 8.52 6.35
N LYS A 137 17.70 9.24 5.27
CA LYS A 137 18.13 10.65 5.12
C LYS A 137 17.45 11.53 6.17
N LEU A 138 16.14 11.38 6.35
CA LEU A 138 15.37 12.12 7.34
C LEU A 138 15.82 11.82 8.79
N GLU A 139 16.26 10.60 9.08
CA GLU A 139 16.82 10.25 10.40
C GLU A 139 18.18 10.92 10.65
N ASN A 140 19.04 10.99 9.63
CA ASN A 140 20.36 11.61 9.73
C ASN A 140 20.31 13.14 9.87
N GLU A 141 19.21 13.78 9.49
CA GLU A 141 19.02 15.23 9.55
C GLU A 141 18.69 15.77 10.96
N LYS A 142 18.73 14.92 11.99
CA LYS A 142 18.81 15.34 13.41
C LYS A 142 17.64 16.22 13.88
N VAL A 143 16.42 15.67 13.85
CA VAL A 143 15.31 16.15 14.69
C VAL A 143 15.06 15.10 15.77
N ILE A 144 15.89 15.13 16.81
CA ILE A 144 15.59 14.55 18.12
C ILE A 144 15.44 15.75 19.06
N GLY A 145 14.45 16.58 18.75
CA GLY A 145 13.98 17.67 19.59
C GLY A 145 12.48 17.54 19.72
N LEU A 146 11.94 17.86 20.90
CA LEU A 146 10.53 18.22 21.00
C LEU A 146 10.34 19.47 20.12
N CYS A 147 9.28 19.54 19.31
CA CYS A 147 9.00 20.75 18.55
C CYS A 147 8.77 21.90 19.53
N ASP A 148 9.43 23.03 19.28
CA ASP A 148 9.31 24.21 20.14
C ASP A 148 7.88 24.75 20.03
N GLU A 149 7.19 24.85 21.18
CA GLU A 149 5.82 25.33 21.22
C GLU A 149 5.79 26.87 21.12
N PRO A 150 4.94 27.47 20.27
CA PRO A 150 4.78 28.92 20.19
C PRO A 150 4.34 29.51 21.53
N GLU A 151 5.05 30.52 22.04
CA GLU A 151 4.88 31.01 23.42
C GLU A 151 3.53 31.71 23.64
N ASN A 152 2.93 32.25 22.58
CA ASN A 152 1.75 33.12 22.67
C ASN A 152 0.45 32.46 22.19
N ILE A 153 0.41 31.12 22.10
CA ILE A 153 -0.77 30.37 21.68
C ILE A 153 -1.33 29.57 22.85
N ASP A 154 -2.66 29.50 22.96
CA ASP A 154 -3.29 28.65 23.98
C ASP A 154 -2.92 27.18 23.74
N SER A 155 -2.45 26.51 24.80
CA SER A 155 -2.03 25.11 24.72
C SER A 155 -3.11 24.16 24.17
N ASN A 156 -4.41 24.44 24.38
CA ASN A 156 -5.48 23.60 23.81
C ASN A 156 -5.63 23.83 22.32
N ASP A 157 -5.49 25.08 21.86
CA ASP A 157 -5.50 25.41 20.44
C ASP A 157 -4.31 24.75 19.73
N LEU A 158 -3.12 24.77 20.34
CA LEU A 158 -1.92 24.12 19.81
C LEU A 158 -2.04 22.59 19.78
N ALA A 159 -2.59 21.98 20.83
CA ALA A 159 -2.87 20.55 20.87
C ALA A 159 -3.87 20.14 19.79
N LYS A 160 -4.92 20.94 19.58
CA LYS A 160 -5.92 20.70 18.53
C LYS A 160 -5.33 20.86 17.14
N LEU A 161 -4.48 21.87 16.92
CA LEU A 161 -3.76 22.05 15.66
C LEU A 161 -2.90 20.82 15.35
N SER A 162 -2.16 20.33 16.35
CA SER A 162 -1.33 19.12 16.23
C SER A 162 -2.16 17.87 15.89
N GLU A 163 -3.33 17.70 16.51
CA GLU A 163 -4.25 16.60 16.21
C GLU A 163 -4.77 16.65 14.77
N LEU A 164 -5.13 17.84 14.30
CA LEU A 164 -5.61 18.05 12.93
C LEU A 164 -4.50 17.83 11.89
N LEU A 165 -3.29 18.33 12.14
CA LEU A 165 -2.12 18.08 11.30
C LEU A 165 -1.81 16.58 11.21
N LEU A 166 -1.81 15.89 12.36
CA LEU A 166 -1.61 14.45 12.42
C LEU A 166 -2.64 13.71 11.56
N LYS A 167 -3.92 14.11 11.64
CA LYS A 167 -4.99 13.49 10.86
C LYS A 167 -4.83 13.72 9.37
N TYR A 168 -4.48 14.94 8.96
CA TYR A 168 -4.18 15.28 7.56
C TYR A 168 -3.04 14.41 7.00
N ILE A 169 -1.91 14.35 7.72
CA ILE A 169 -0.75 13.53 7.32
C ILE A 169 -1.10 12.04 7.29
N GLU A 170 -1.90 11.54 8.25
CA GLU A 170 -2.33 10.14 8.27
C GLU A 170 -3.20 9.77 7.07
N ASP A 171 -4.11 10.66 6.67
CA ASP A 171 -4.96 10.45 5.49
C ASP A 171 -4.12 10.39 4.21
N ASP A 172 -3.18 11.32 4.03
CA ASP A 172 -2.26 11.33 2.88
C ASP A 172 -1.37 10.06 2.83
N TYR A 173 -0.81 9.68 3.98
CA TYR A 173 -0.08 8.42 4.16
C TYR A 173 -0.88 7.21 3.68
N HIS A 174 -2.16 7.11 4.07
CA HIS A 174 -3.01 5.99 3.70
C HIS A 174 -3.31 5.98 2.20
N ILE A 175 -3.52 7.14 1.58
CA ILE A 175 -3.72 7.26 0.13
C ILE A 175 -2.49 6.76 -0.63
N ALA A 176 -1.29 7.16 -0.22
CA ALA A 176 -0.05 6.70 -0.82
C ALA A 176 0.12 5.18 -0.70
N LEU A 177 -0.17 4.62 0.48
CA LEU A 177 -0.07 3.18 0.75
C LEU A 177 -1.02 2.38 -0.15
N TYR A 178 -2.29 2.78 -0.20
CA TYR A 178 -3.28 2.05 -0.99
C TYR A 178 -3.08 2.25 -2.50
N THR A 179 -2.52 3.37 -2.93
CA THR A 179 -2.15 3.56 -4.34
C THR A 179 -1.08 2.56 -4.77
N LEU A 180 -0.02 2.38 -3.99
CA LEU A 180 1.01 1.37 -4.30
C LEU A 180 0.44 -0.05 -4.28
N LYS A 181 -0.41 -0.39 -3.30
CA LYS A 181 -1.07 -1.70 -3.27
C LYS A 181 -1.97 -1.92 -4.50
N GLU A 182 -2.71 -0.90 -4.91
CA GLU A 182 -3.59 -0.95 -6.08
C GLU A 182 -2.80 -1.24 -7.36
N GLU A 183 -1.68 -0.56 -7.56
CA GLU A 183 -0.80 -0.74 -8.73
C GLU A 183 -0.25 -2.17 -8.81
N HIS A 184 0.32 -2.66 -7.71
CA HIS A 184 0.91 -4.00 -7.64
C HIS A 184 -0.14 -5.12 -7.77
N LEU A 185 -1.32 -4.97 -7.16
CA LEU A 185 -2.43 -5.92 -7.33
C LEU A 185 -2.98 -5.91 -8.77
N SER A 186 -3.08 -4.73 -9.39
CA SER A 186 -3.53 -4.61 -10.77
C SER A 186 -2.59 -5.33 -11.74
N GLU A 187 -1.28 -5.22 -11.54
CA GLU A 187 -0.29 -5.93 -12.36
C GLU A 187 -0.32 -7.45 -12.08
N LEU A 188 -0.47 -7.88 -10.83
CA LEU A 188 -0.65 -9.30 -10.50
C LEU A 188 -1.85 -9.90 -11.24
N ILE A 189 -3.00 -9.22 -11.24
CA ILE A 189 -4.21 -9.70 -11.92
C ILE A 189 -3.96 -9.87 -13.43
N LYS A 190 -3.19 -8.97 -14.06
CA LYS A 190 -2.81 -9.12 -15.48
C LYS A 190 -1.93 -10.36 -15.70
N ILE A 191 -0.95 -10.61 -14.83
CA ILE A 191 -0.08 -11.79 -14.90
C ILE A 191 -0.93 -13.07 -14.79
N LEU A 192 -1.83 -13.12 -13.81
CA LEU A 192 -2.72 -14.27 -13.59
C LEU A 192 -3.64 -14.53 -14.80
N LYS A 193 -4.27 -13.47 -15.35
CA LYS A 193 -5.12 -13.58 -16.56
C LYS A 193 -4.34 -14.10 -17.76
N ASN A 194 -3.15 -13.55 -18.01
CA ASN A 194 -2.27 -14.00 -19.09
C ASN A 194 -1.85 -15.47 -18.91
N SER A 195 -1.65 -15.93 -17.67
CA SER A 195 -1.36 -17.35 -17.37
C SER A 195 -2.56 -18.24 -17.66
N ALA A 196 -3.78 -17.81 -17.31
CA ALA A 196 -5.01 -18.54 -17.58
C ALA A 196 -5.27 -18.69 -19.09
N GLU A 197 -5.05 -17.63 -19.87
CA GLU A 197 -5.20 -17.65 -21.33
C GLU A 197 -4.20 -18.59 -22.01
N LYS A 198 -2.95 -18.64 -21.54
CA LYS A 198 -1.96 -19.60 -22.07
C LYS A 198 -2.34 -21.06 -21.81
N ASN A 199 -3.03 -21.31 -20.70
CA ASN A 199 -3.47 -22.66 -20.31
C ASN A 199 -4.77 -23.10 -20.99
N SER A 200 -5.56 -22.17 -21.56
CA SER A 200 -6.78 -22.49 -22.31
C SER A 200 -6.56 -22.81 -23.80
N VAL A 201 -5.36 -22.52 -24.34
CA VAL A 201 -5.01 -22.68 -25.77
C VAL A 201 -4.31 -24.02 -26.06
N LYS A 202 -4.34 -25.00 -25.14
CA LYS A 202 -3.75 -26.34 -25.33
C LYS A 202 -4.78 -27.44 -25.50
#